data_AF-A0A956FSF9-F1
#
_entry.id   AF-A0A956FSF9-F1
#
_cell.length_a   1.000
_cell.length_b   1.000
_cell.length_c   1.000
_cell.angle_alpha   90.00
_cell.angle_beta   90.00
_cell.angle_gamma   90.00
#
_symmetry.space_group_name_H-M   'P 1'
#
loop_
_entity.id
_entity.type
_entity.pdbx_description
1 polymer ?
#
loop_
_entity_poly.entity_id
_entity_poly.type
_entity_poly.pdbx_seq_one_letter_code
_entity_poly.pdbx_strand_id
1 'polypeptide(L)'
;MPVRLELRREHSRLGPMSGPWIRRPWIRDRMGPPDPAALACATDNKGNTLAWGLYAPESEIELRVLCYGEAPPPATWLEDRIAGALRARERLGLGLVSGDADAPRTTGVRMINTEGDGLPGLVADRYGDDWVLQITTAAMAARQAAIIDCLSGHVRGRLFVLHPPAIAAREGFASAPILPDAGDGDGEPPPLEFLEHGLRFRVPAPPSQKTGAYFDQRDNRRLIAELAARRGGALLDLGCHVGGFAIHAAAAGVEAVGLDQSAAMLELAAANAERCGVASRTTWVRGDLFGPLDDPALDRRFATIVVDPPKIASS
;
A
#
# COMPACT_ATOMS: atom_id res chain seq x y z
N MET A 1 -21.51 -26.36 -5.25
CA MET A 1 -20.40 -27.09 -4.57
C MET A 1 -19.18 -26.19 -4.60
N PRO A 2 -18.40 -26.08 -3.51
CA PRO A 2 -17.19 -25.27 -3.49
C PRO A 2 -16.14 -25.84 -4.44
N VAL A 3 -15.27 -24.99 -4.97
CA VAL A 3 -14.14 -25.42 -5.79
C VAL A 3 -13.17 -26.20 -4.90
N ARG A 4 -12.72 -27.37 -5.37
CA ARG A 4 -11.74 -28.20 -4.68
C ARG A 4 -10.46 -28.25 -5.49
N LEU A 5 -9.37 -27.85 -4.85
CA LEU A 5 -8.02 -27.89 -5.39
C LEU A 5 -7.29 -29.04 -4.73
N GLU A 6 -7.05 -30.10 -5.49
CA GLU A 6 -6.33 -31.25 -4.99
C GLU A 6 -4.84 -31.03 -5.16
N LEU A 7 -4.10 -31.12 -4.05
CA LEU A 7 -2.66 -30.86 -4.06
C LEU A 7 -1.87 -32.09 -4.48
N ARG A 8 -0.71 -31.85 -5.10
CA ARG A 8 0.30 -32.89 -5.31
C ARG A 8 0.76 -33.45 -3.97
N ARG A 9 1.18 -34.72 -3.97
CA ARG A 9 1.50 -35.48 -2.75
C ARG A 9 2.59 -34.81 -1.91
N GLU A 10 3.59 -34.22 -2.54
CA GLU A 10 4.69 -33.47 -1.93
C GLU A 10 4.23 -32.20 -1.19
N HIS A 11 3.06 -31.66 -1.54
CA HIS A 11 2.45 -30.48 -0.94
C HIS A 11 1.24 -30.81 -0.05
N SER A 12 0.96 -32.10 0.21
CA SER A 12 -0.20 -32.57 1.00
C SER A 12 -0.12 -32.30 2.51
N ARG A 13 0.94 -31.61 2.97
CA ARG A 13 1.09 -31.14 4.34
C ARG A 13 1.07 -29.62 4.36
N LEU A 14 -0.12 -29.07 4.57
CA LEU A 14 -0.31 -27.63 4.75
C LEU A 14 -0.52 -27.29 6.23
N GLY A 15 0.05 -26.17 6.63
CA GLY A 15 -0.23 -25.52 7.89
C GLY A 15 0.24 -24.07 7.87
N PRO A 16 0.15 -23.35 8.99
CA PRO A 16 0.56 -21.95 9.06
C PRO A 16 1.98 -21.68 8.56
N MET A 17 2.90 -22.62 8.79
CA MET A 17 4.30 -22.53 8.35
C MET A 17 4.50 -22.69 6.84
N SER A 18 3.51 -23.24 6.12
CA SER A 18 3.56 -23.37 4.65
C SER A 18 3.32 -22.04 3.92
N GLY A 19 2.90 -21.01 4.66
CA GLY A 19 2.53 -19.71 4.09
C GLY A 19 1.15 -19.71 3.43
N PRO A 20 0.62 -18.51 3.14
CA PRO A 20 -0.78 -18.34 2.73
C PRO A 20 -1.04 -18.61 1.25
N TRP A 21 -0.04 -19.01 0.46
CA TRP A 21 -0.12 -19.06 -1.00
C TRP A 21 0.04 -20.48 -1.53
N ILE A 22 -1.02 -21.00 -2.17
CA ILE A 22 -0.96 -22.23 -2.95
C ILE A 22 -0.80 -21.84 -4.41
N ARG A 23 0.34 -22.21 -4.98
CA ARG A 23 0.71 -21.86 -6.35
C ARG A 23 0.18 -22.90 -7.32
N ARG A 24 -0.09 -22.48 -8.56
CA ARG A 24 -0.55 -23.34 -9.66
C ARG A 24 0.24 -24.66 -9.79
N PRO A 25 1.59 -24.70 -9.67
CA PRO A 25 2.34 -25.95 -9.75
C PRO A 25 2.05 -26.95 -8.63
N TRP A 26 1.55 -26.49 -7.47
CA TRP A 26 1.26 -27.36 -6.33
C TRP A 26 -0.04 -28.15 -6.50
N ILE A 27 -0.88 -27.74 -7.45
CA ILE A 27 -2.22 -28.29 -7.68
C ILE A 27 -2.12 -29.41 -8.73
N ARG A 28 -2.62 -30.59 -8.36
CA ARG A 28 -2.76 -31.76 -9.23
C ARG A 28 -4.04 -31.67 -10.06
N ASP A 29 -5.16 -31.39 -9.41
CA ASP A 29 -6.48 -31.37 -10.05
C ASP A 29 -7.39 -30.26 -9.50
N ARG A 30 -8.36 -29.83 -10.32
CA ARG A 30 -9.34 -28.76 -10.03
C ARG A 30 -10.74 -29.29 -10.28
N MET A 31 -11.55 -29.35 -9.24
CA MET A 31 -12.93 -29.81 -9.31
C MET A 31 -13.89 -28.66 -8.98
N GLY A 32 -14.90 -28.47 -9.84
CA GLY A 32 -15.92 -27.42 -9.68
C GLY A 32 -15.74 -26.25 -10.66
N PRO A 33 -16.68 -25.30 -10.66
CA PRO A 33 -16.67 -24.16 -11.59
C PRO A 33 -15.53 -23.18 -11.23
N PRO A 34 -14.89 -22.53 -12.20
CA PRO A 34 -13.81 -21.58 -11.93
C PRO A 34 -14.35 -20.22 -11.42
N ASP A 35 -14.95 -20.20 -10.23
CA ASP A 35 -15.65 -19.04 -9.68
C ASP A 35 -14.83 -18.30 -8.61
N PRO A 36 -14.30 -17.09 -8.87
CA PRO A 36 -13.57 -16.28 -7.89
C PRO A 36 -14.47 -15.69 -6.78
N ALA A 37 -15.78 -15.66 -6.96
CA ALA A 37 -16.73 -15.25 -5.91
C ALA A 37 -16.91 -16.35 -4.86
N ALA A 38 -16.67 -17.61 -5.20
CA ALA A 38 -16.74 -18.72 -4.26
C ALA A 38 -15.46 -18.85 -3.41
N LEU A 39 -15.60 -19.41 -2.20
CA LEU A 39 -14.45 -19.96 -1.48
C LEU A 39 -14.10 -21.33 -2.06
N ALA A 40 -12.81 -21.64 -2.06
CA ALA A 40 -12.29 -22.94 -2.46
C ALA A 40 -11.58 -23.61 -1.30
N CYS A 41 -11.51 -24.94 -1.34
CA CYS A 41 -10.74 -25.73 -0.40
C CYS A 41 -9.55 -26.42 -1.07
N ALA A 42 -8.42 -26.46 -0.38
CA ALA A 42 -7.28 -27.30 -0.73
C ALA A 42 -7.42 -28.66 -0.07
N THR A 43 -7.16 -29.74 -0.81
CA THR A 43 -7.30 -31.12 -0.32
C THR A 43 -6.04 -31.95 -0.59
N ASP A 44 -5.81 -32.97 0.23
CA ASP A 44 -4.82 -34.00 -0.09
C ASP A 44 -5.34 -34.99 -1.15
N ASN A 45 -4.49 -35.95 -1.55
CA ASN A 45 -4.83 -36.98 -2.52
C ASN A 45 -5.82 -38.05 -2.02
N LYS A 46 -6.26 -37.96 -0.76
CA LYS A 46 -7.31 -38.80 -0.17
C LYS A 46 -8.63 -38.03 -0.04
N GLY A 47 -8.66 -36.76 -0.42
CA GLY A 47 -9.82 -35.88 -0.35
C GLY A 47 -10.00 -35.20 1.01
N ASN A 48 -9.04 -35.30 1.93
CA ASN A 48 -9.11 -34.58 3.21
C ASN A 48 -8.88 -33.09 2.99
N THR A 49 -9.73 -32.25 3.57
CA THR A 49 -9.58 -30.79 3.46
C THR A 49 -8.48 -30.28 4.39
N LEU A 50 -7.54 -29.55 3.80
CA LEU A 50 -6.36 -29.03 4.48
C LEU A 50 -6.47 -27.52 4.79
N ALA A 51 -7.17 -26.78 3.94
CA ALA A 51 -7.32 -25.33 4.07
C ALA A 51 -8.48 -24.81 3.22
N TRP A 52 -8.94 -23.60 3.55
CA TRP A 52 -9.91 -22.83 2.78
C TRP A 52 -9.35 -21.46 2.43
N GLY A 53 -9.71 -20.95 1.25
CA GLY A 53 -9.17 -19.69 0.79
C GLY A 53 -9.92 -19.06 -0.38
N LEU A 54 -9.39 -17.91 -0.78
CA LEU A 54 -9.83 -17.12 -1.91
C LEU A 54 -9.25 -17.70 -3.20
N TYR A 55 -10.13 -18.02 -4.13
CA TYR A 55 -9.76 -18.66 -5.39
C TYR A 55 -9.56 -17.63 -6.51
N ALA A 56 -8.45 -17.76 -7.23
CA ALA A 56 -8.10 -16.92 -8.37
C ALA A 56 -7.67 -17.84 -9.54
N PRO A 57 -8.60 -18.33 -10.38
CA PRO A 57 -8.34 -19.41 -11.34
C PRO A 57 -7.22 -19.09 -12.34
N GLU A 58 -7.10 -17.82 -12.74
CA GLU A 58 -6.13 -17.39 -13.74
C GLU A 58 -4.77 -17.01 -13.14
N SER A 59 -4.67 -16.85 -11.82
CA SER A 59 -3.43 -16.45 -11.13
C SER A 59 -2.41 -17.59 -11.02
N GLU A 60 -1.12 -17.24 -10.93
CA GLU A 60 -0.06 -18.17 -10.50
C GLU A 60 -0.21 -18.57 -9.02
N ILE A 61 -0.90 -17.76 -8.22
CA ILE A 61 -1.30 -18.05 -6.84
C ILE A 61 -2.81 -18.31 -6.84
N GLU A 62 -3.18 -19.54 -7.17
CA GLU A 62 -4.60 -19.89 -7.39
C GLU A 62 -5.43 -19.93 -6.10
N LEU A 63 -4.81 -20.19 -4.95
CA LEU A 63 -5.50 -20.13 -3.66
C LEU A 63 -4.70 -19.31 -2.65
N ARG A 64 -5.34 -18.27 -2.12
CA ARG A 64 -4.85 -17.48 -1.00
C ARG A 64 -5.60 -17.90 0.26
N VAL A 65 -4.91 -18.61 1.14
CA VAL A 65 -5.48 -19.28 2.33
C VAL A 65 -6.00 -18.25 3.33
N LEU A 66 -7.24 -18.46 3.80
CA LEU A 66 -7.88 -17.70 4.87
C LEU A 66 -7.82 -18.44 6.21
N CYS A 67 -7.95 -19.77 6.18
CA CYS A 67 -7.80 -20.63 7.35
C CYS A 67 -7.28 -22.02 6.95
N TYR A 68 -6.58 -22.67 7.88
CA TYR A 68 -6.17 -24.07 7.77
C TYR A 68 -7.14 -24.96 8.54
N GLY A 69 -7.26 -26.22 8.11
CA GLY A 69 -8.16 -27.21 8.68
C GLY A 69 -9.37 -27.50 7.79
N GLU A 70 -10.25 -28.36 8.30
CA GLU A 70 -11.35 -28.94 7.53
C GLU A 70 -12.52 -27.98 7.32
N ALA A 71 -12.75 -27.06 8.27
CA ALA A 71 -13.90 -26.17 8.28
C ALA A 71 -13.63 -24.85 7.52
N PRO A 72 -14.59 -24.36 6.72
CA PRO A 72 -14.49 -23.06 6.07
C PRO A 72 -14.49 -21.91 7.09
N PRO A 73 -14.00 -20.72 6.70
CA PRO A 73 -14.16 -19.53 7.55
C PRO A 73 -15.65 -19.19 7.71
N PRO A 74 -16.04 -18.49 8.80
CA PRO A 74 -17.43 -18.06 9.00
C PRO A 74 -17.87 -17.13 7.87
N ALA A 75 -19.17 -17.07 7.57
CA ALA A 75 -19.69 -16.22 6.50
C ALA A 75 -19.33 -14.73 6.67
N THR A 76 -19.16 -14.28 7.92
CA THR A 76 -18.80 -12.91 8.32
C THR A 76 -17.30 -12.60 8.22
N TRP A 77 -16.49 -13.51 7.67
CA TRP A 77 -15.04 -13.39 7.71
C TRP A 77 -14.54 -12.08 7.09
N LEU A 78 -15.19 -11.57 6.05
CA LEU A 78 -14.76 -10.37 5.34
C LEU A 78 -14.94 -9.14 6.25
N GLU A 79 -16.14 -9.00 6.81
CA GLU A 79 -16.53 -7.95 7.74
C GLU A 79 -15.64 -7.99 8.99
N ASP A 80 -15.44 -9.18 9.55
CA ASP A 80 -14.65 -9.39 10.76
C ASP A 80 -13.17 -9.01 10.56
N ARG A 81 -12.61 -9.35 9.39
CA ARG A 81 -11.21 -9.03 9.03
C ARG A 81 -11.03 -7.54 8.75
N ILE A 82 -11.95 -6.91 8.01
CA ILE A 82 -11.92 -5.45 7.77
C ILE A 82 -12.00 -4.73 9.11
N ALA A 83 -12.99 -5.04 9.95
CA ALA A 83 -13.15 -4.41 11.25
C ALA A 83 -11.94 -4.68 12.17
N GLY A 84 -11.35 -5.88 12.09
CA GLY A 84 -10.11 -6.23 12.78
C GLY A 84 -8.92 -5.36 12.37
N ALA A 85 -8.72 -5.16 11.05
CA ALA A 85 -7.65 -4.33 10.51
C ALA A 85 -7.78 -2.87 10.97
N LEU A 86 -9.00 -2.31 10.91
CA LEU A 86 -9.27 -0.95 11.36
C LEU A 86 -8.98 -0.78 12.86
N ARG A 87 -9.53 -1.66 13.70
CA ARG A 87 -9.26 -1.66 15.14
C ARG A 87 -7.77 -1.82 15.47
N ALA A 88 -7.02 -2.57 14.66
CA ALA A 88 -5.59 -2.70 14.86
C ALA A 88 -4.86 -1.36 14.68
N ARG A 89 -5.24 -0.54 13.69
CA ARG A 89 -4.66 0.80 13.50
C ARG A 89 -5.05 1.74 14.63
N GLU A 90 -6.31 1.70 15.06
CA GLU A 90 -6.79 2.48 16.20
C GLU A 90 -5.98 2.20 17.48
N ARG A 91 -5.70 0.92 17.78
CA ARG A 91 -4.87 0.51 18.93
C ARG A 91 -3.42 0.98 18.83
N LEU A 92 -2.90 1.13 17.61
CA LEU A 92 -1.57 1.68 17.36
C LEU A 92 -1.54 3.23 17.45
N GLY A 93 -2.67 3.87 17.76
CA GLY A 93 -2.80 5.33 17.73
C GLY A 93 -2.74 5.90 16.32
N LEU A 94 -2.92 5.07 15.29
CA LEU A 94 -2.90 5.47 13.89
C LEU A 94 -4.34 5.63 13.37
N GLY A 95 -4.60 6.70 12.64
CA GLY A 95 -5.91 6.90 12.00
C GLY A 95 -7.02 7.35 12.96
N LEU A 96 -6.70 7.70 14.20
CA LEU A 96 -7.62 8.42 15.07
C LEU A 96 -7.08 9.81 15.36
N VAL A 97 -7.99 10.77 15.46
CA VAL A 97 -7.75 12.05 16.10
C VAL A 97 -7.50 11.74 17.58
N SER A 98 -6.28 11.32 17.93
CA SER A 98 -5.91 11.11 19.32
C SER A 98 -6.11 12.43 20.06
N GLY A 99 -6.90 12.37 21.14
CA GLY A 99 -7.37 13.51 21.93
C GLY A 99 -6.30 14.24 22.74
N ASP A 100 -5.04 14.16 22.31
CA ASP A 100 -3.97 15.00 22.81
C ASP A 100 -3.79 16.14 21.80
N ALA A 101 -4.27 17.33 22.15
CA ALA A 101 -4.27 18.48 21.24
C ALA A 101 -2.85 18.85 20.76
N ASP A 102 -1.84 18.46 21.54
CA ASP A 102 -0.44 18.83 21.36
C ASP A 102 0.41 17.79 20.61
N ALA A 103 -0.10 16.57 20.38
CA ALA A 103 0.66 15.54 19.67
C ALA A 103 0.64 15.75 18.14
N PRO A 104 1.77 15.58 17.42
CA PRO A 104 1.81 15.72 15.97
C PRO A 104 0.88 14.71 15.29
N ARG A 105 -0.17 15.22 14.63
CA ARG A 105 -1.22 14.39 14.02
C ARG A 105 -0.68 13.61 12.81
N THR A 106 -1.10 12.36 12.69
CA THR A 106 -0.84 11.50 11.52
C THR A 106 -2.17 11.00 10.95
N THR A 107 -2.51 11.48 9.76
CA THR A 107 -3.75 11.13 9.04
C THR A 107 -3.49 10.40 7.72
N GLY A 108 -2.22 10.19 7.37
CA GLY A 108 -1.77 9.30 6.29
C GLY A 108 -1.42 7.91 6.84
N VAL A 109 -2.23 6.89 6.57
CA VAL A 109 -2.09 5.56 7.18
C VAL A 109 -2.54 4.45 6.26
N ARG A 110 -1.79 3.34 6.21
CA ARG A 110 -2.30 2.07 5.69
C ARG A 110 -3.28 1.43 6.66
N MET A 111 -4.56 1.44 6.30
CA MET A 111 -5.66 0.89 7.10
C MET A 111 -5.83 -0.63 6.89
N ILE A 112 -5.59 -1.12 5.67
CA ILE A 112 -5.64 -2.55 5.33
C ILE A 112 -4.38 -2.92 4.52
N ASN A 113 -3.71 -4.00 4.92
CA ASN A 113 -2.45 -4.48 4.37
C ASN A 113 -2.52 -5.96 3.96
N THR A 114 -3.34 -6.26 2.94
CA THR A 114 -3.39 -7.55 2.23
C THR A 114 -3.39 -8.78 3.15
N GLU A 115 -2.56 -9.80 2.90
CA GLU A 115 -2.39 -10.99 3.74
C GLU A 115 -2.08 -10.67 5.21
N GLY A 116 -1.39 -9.55 5.47
CA GLY A 116 -1.05 -9.13 6.83
C GLY A 116 -2.28 -8.86 7.71
N ASP A 117 -3.41 -8.49 7.11
CA ASP A 117 -4.69 -8.31 7.77
C ASP A 117 -5.70 -9.44 7.46
N GLY A 118 -5.23 -10.51 6.81
CA GLY A 118 -6.09 -11.62 6.38
C GLY A 118 -7.07 -11.25 5.26
N LEU A 119 -6.73 -10.25 4.43
CA LEU A 119 -7.50 -9.78 3.29
C LEU A 119 -6.66 -9.85 1.99
N PRO A 120 -6.25 -11.06 1.52
CA PRO A 120 -5.28 -11.19 0.43
C PRO A 120 -5.72 -10.49 -0.86
N GLY A 121 -4.93 -9.52 -1.29
CA GLY A 121 -5.20 -8.72 -2.49
C GLY A 121 -5.89 -7.38 -2.26
N LEU A 122 -6.21 -7.03 -1.01
CA LEU A 122 -6.84 -5.78 -0.64
C LEU A 122 -5.87 -4.86 0.10
N VAL A 123 -5.71 -3.63 -0.38
CA VAL A 123 -5.02 -2.56 0.31
C VAL A 123 -5.97 -1.38 0.46
N ALA A 124 -5.99 -0.76 1.64
CA ALA A 124 -6.71 0.48 1.87
C ALA A 124 -5.79 1.48 2.57
N ASP A 125 -5.53 2.60 1.91
CA ASP A 125 -4.69 3.68 2.39
C ASP A 125 -5.56 4.93 2.62
N ARG A 126 -5.47 5.52 3.80
CA ARG A 126 -6.20 6.71 4.22
C ARG A 126 -5.34 7.96 4.04
N TYR A 127 -5.93 9.01 3.47
CA TYR A 127 -5.36 10.32 3.21
C TYR A 127 -6.27 11.40 3.80
N GLY A 128 -6.07 11.73 5.09
CA GLY A 128 -6.98 12.66 5.76
C GLY A 128 -8.37 12.05 5.87
N ASP A 129 -9.34 12.61 5.14
CA ASP A 129 -10.71 12.07 5.07
C ASP A 129 -10.95 11.19 3.84
N ASP A 130 -10.08 11.28 2.84
CA ASP A 130 -10.13 10.47 1.61
C ASP A 130 -9.49 9.09 1.81
N TRP A 131 -9.96 8.11 1.06
CA TRP A 131 -9.44 6.74 1.09
C TRP A 131 -9.15 6.24 -0.32
N VAL A 132 -8.05 5.52 -0.46
CA VAL A 132 -7.65 4.82 -1.68
C VAL A 132 -7.66 3.32 -1.39
N LEU A 133 -8.61 2.62 -2.01
CA LEU A 133 -8.69 1.17 -2.05
C LEU A 133 -7.96 0.68 -3.30
N GLN A 134 -7.11 -0.33 -3.16
CA GLN A 134 -6.50 -1.04 -4.28
C GLN A 134 -6.86 -2.51 -4.19
N ILE A 135 -7.46 -3.02 -5.26
CA ILE A 135 -7.85 -4.43 -5.42
C ILE A 135 -6.93 -5.06 -6.46
N THR A 136 -6.32 -6.19 -6.08
CA THR A 136 -5.28 -6.85 -6.88
C THR A 136 -5.53 -8.32 -7.11
N THR A 137 -6.71 -8.85 -6.77
CA THR A 137 -7.07 -10.26 -6.99
C THR A 137 -8.51 -10.37 -7.47
N ALA A 138 -8.77 -11.37 -8.33
CA ALA A 138 -10.13 -11.63 -8.82
C ALA A 138 -11.13 -11.88 -7.70
N ALA A 139 -10.71 -12.57 -6.63
CA ALA A 139 -11.56 -12.86 -5.48
C ALA A 139 -11.99 -11.61 -4.70
N MET A 140 -11.10 -10.61 -4.59
CA MET A 140 -11.44 -9.33 -3.95
C MET A 140 -12.26 -8.44 -4.89
N ALA A 141 -12.00 -8.47 -6.20
CA ALA A 141 -12.80 -7.76 -7.19
C ALA A 141 -14.26 -8.27 -7.20
N ALA A 142 -14.47 -9.58 -7.12
CA ALA A 142 -15.80 -10.19 -7.00
C ALA A 142 -16.55 -9.79 -5.71
N ARG A 143 -15.85 -9.22 -4.72
CA ARG A 143 -16.40 -8.78 -3.43
C ARG A 143 -16.37 -7.26 -3.27
N GLN A 144 -16.06 -6.50 -4.33
CA GLN A 144 -15.88 -5.05 -4.26
C GLN A 144 -17.06 -4.33 -3.62
N ALA A 145 -18.29 -4.66 -3.99
CA ALA A 145 -19.49 -4.03 -3.41
C ALA A 145 -19.55 -4.23 -1.88
N ALA A 146 -19.40 -5.47 -1.40
CA ALA A 146 -19.40 -5.78 0.02
C ALA A 146 -18.24 -5.09 0.78
N ILE A 147 -17.07 -4.98 0.16
CA ILE A 147 -15.92 -4.26 0.73
C ILE A 147 -16.23 -2.77 0.87
N ILE A 148 -16.80 -2.15 -0.17
CA ILE A 148 -17.19 -0.74 -0.15
C ILE A 148 -18.25 -0.50 0.93
N ASP A 149 -19.26 -1.38 1.02
CA ASP A 149 -20.30 -1.29 2.04
C ASP A 149 -19.70 -1.34 3.46
N CYS A 150 -18.76 -2.24 3.72
CA CYS A 150 -18.04 -2.33 5.00
C CYS A 150 -17.25 -1.06 5.34
N LEU A 151 -16.68 -0.39 4.32
CA LEU A 151 -15.85 0.80 4.51
C LEU A 151 -16.66 2.11 4.54
N SER A 152 -17.88 2.12 3.98
CA SER A 152 -18.71 3.31 3.79
C SER A 152 -18.91 4.14 5.07
N GLY A 153 -19.11 3.50 6.23
CA GLY A 153 -19.29 4.18 7.52
C GLY A 153 -18.01 4.81 8.09
N HIS A 154 -16.85 4.49 7.52
CA HIS A 154 -15.53 4.96 7.96
C HIS A 154 -14.96 6.06 7.06
N VAL A 155 -15.32 6.08 5.78
CA VAL A 155 -14.87 7.10 4.82
C VAL A 155 -15.68 8.37 5.02
N ARG A 156 -15.00 9.50 5.23
CA ARG A 156 -15.65 10.82 5.44
C ARG A 156 -15.53 11.73 4.23
N GLY A 157 -14.50 11.55 3.43
CA GLY A 157 -14.29 12.21 2.16
C GLY A 157 -14.60 11.29 1.00
N ARG A 158 -13.72 11.28 0.01
CA ARG A 158 -13.86 10.53 -1.23
C ARG A 158 -13.27 9.12 -1.10
N LEU A 159 -13.88 8.16 -1.80
CA LEU A 159 -13.36 6.80 -1.92
C LEU A 159 -12.90 6.54 -3.36
N PHE A 160 -11.61 6.29 -3.54
CA PHE A 160 -11.02 5.85 -4.79
C PHE A 160 -10.90 4.32 -4.76
N VAL A 161 -11.31 3.64 -5.82
CA VAL A 161 -11.08 2.19 -6.00
C VAL A 161 -10.22 1.99 -7.24
N LEU A 162 -9.02 1.47 -7.03
CA LEU A 162 -8.01 1.27 -8.06
C LEU A 162 -7.87 -0.21 -8.41
N HIS A 163 -7.81 -0.46 -9.72
CA HIS A 163 -7.49 -1.75 -10.32
C HIS A 163 -6.27 -1.57 -11.23
N PRO A 164 -5.04 -1.84 -10.75
CA PRO A 164 -3.85 -1.71 -11.57
C PRO A 164 -3.98 -2.60 -12.83
N PRO A 165 -4.03 -2.04 -14.05
CA PRO A 165 -4.47 -2.78 -15.23
C PRO A 165 -3.66 -4.04 -15.53
N ALA A 166 -2.33 -3.96 -15.40
CA ALA A 166 -1.44 -5.10 -15.59
C ALA A 166 -1.67 -6.22 -14.56
N ILE A 167 -2.02 -5.85 -13.32
CA ILE A 167 -2.35 -6.84 -12.27
C ILE A 167 -3.72 -7.44 -12.54
N ALA A 168 -4.71 -6.63 -12.91
CA ALA A 168 -6.05 -7.10 -13.25
C ALA A 168 -6.03 -8.12 -14.40
N ALA A 169 -5.26 -7.83 -15.46
CA ALA A 169 -5.04 -8.75 -16.56
C ALA A 169 -4.36 -10.05 -16.12
N ARG A 170 -3.32 -9.98 -15.27
CA ARG A 170 -2.61 -11.17 -14.77
C ARG A 170 -3.46 -12.04 -13.83
N GLU A 171 -4.36 -11.42 -13.07
CA GLU A 171 -5.23 -12.11 -12.10
C GLU A 171 -6.58 -12.52 -12.69
N GLY A 172 -6.85 -12.18 -13.96
CA GLY A 172 -8.05 -12.60 -14.68
C GLY A 172 -9.33 -11.91 -14.24
N PHE A 173 -9.31 -10.59 -14.00
CA PHE A 173 -10.53 -9.84 -13.71
C PHE A 173 -10.62 -8.53 -14.52
N ALA A 174 -11.86 -8.13 -14.82
CA ALA A 174 -12.12 -6.89 -15.53
C ALA A 174 -11.78 -5.67 -14.64
N SER A 175 -10.96 -4.77 -15.15
CA SER A 175 -10.65 -3.52 -14.46
C SER A 175 -11.83 -2.56 -14.54
N ALA A 176 -12.48 -2.31 -13.41
CA ALA A 176 -13.56 -1.32 -13.25
C ALA A 176 -13.27 -0.36 -12.07
N PRO A 177 -12.27 0.54 -12.20
CA PRO A 177 -11.94 1.48 -11.12
C PRO A 177 -13.11 2.43 -10.83
N ILE A 178 -13.24 2.85 -9.57
CA ILE A 178 -14.20 3.88 -9.16
C ILE A 178 -13.39 5.13 -8.81
N LEU A 179 -13.53 6.15 -9.63
CA LEU A 179 -12.91 7.45 -9.42
C LEU A 179 -14.01 8.45 -9.08
N PRO A 180 -13.97 9.09 -7.90
CA PRO A 180 -14.85 10.20 -7.56
C PRO A 180 -14.78 11.29 -8.64
N ASP A 181 -15.91 11.94 -8.90
CA ASP A 181 -15.98 13.07 -9.82
C ASP A 181 -15.04 14.20 -9.37
N ALA A 182 -14.53 14.97 -10.32
CA ALA A 182 -13.67 16.12 -10.05
C ALA A 182 -14.42 17.32 -9.44
N GLY A 183 -15.74 17.20 -9.26
CA GLY A 183 -16.64 18.29 -8.85
C GLY A 183 -17.26 18.99 -10.05
N ASP A 184 -17.70 20.25 -9.86
CA ASP A 184 -18.43 21.07 -10.85
C ASP A 184 -17.59 21.53 -12.08
N GLY A 185 -16.52 20.81 -12.44
CA GLY A 185 -15.66 21.15 -13.57
C GLY A 185 -15.03 19.94 -14.26
N ASP A 186 -14.60 20.12 -15.50
CA ASP A 186 -14.02 19.10 -16.39
C ASP A 186 -12.56 18.72 -16.04
N GLY A 187 -12.17 18.83 -14.76
CA GLY A 187 -10.79 18.70 -14.28
C GLY A 187 -10.42 17.32 -13.71
N GLU A 188 -9.19 17.20 -13.19
CA GLU A 188 -8.81 16.10 -12.31
C GLU A 188 -9.28 16.37 -10.87
N PRO A 189 -9.60 15.34 -10.07
CA PRO A 189 -9.94 15.52 -8.66
C PRO A 189 -8.84 16.29 -7.92
N PRO A 190 -9.19 17.09 -6.89
CA PRO A 190 -8.17 17.77 -6.10
C PRO A 190 -7.22 16.74 -5.45
N PRO A 191 -5.92 17.05 -5.29
CA PRO A 191 -4.93 16.15 -4.73
C PRO A 191 -5.37 15.55 -3.38
N LEU A 192 -4.92 14.33 -3.09
CA LEU A 192 -5.07 13.72 -1.77
C LEU A 192 -4.16 14.45 -0.79
N GLU A 193 -4.67 14.77 0.40
CA GLU A 193 -3.92 15.47 1.45
C GLU A 193 -3.86 14.62 2.72
N PHE A 194 -2.71 14.64 3.40
CA PHE A 194 -2.56 13.96 4.67
C PHE A 194 -1.52 14.64 5.56
N LEU A 195 -1.60 14.33 6.86
CA LEU A 195 -0.59 14.69 7.85
C LEU A 195 0.26 13.47 8.18
N GLU A 196 1.56 13.68 8.34
CA GLU A 196 2.49 12.71 8.88
C GLU A 196 3.38 13.40 9.91
N HIS A 197 3.25 13.01 11.18
CA HIS A 197 3.96 13.65 12.29
C HIS A 197 3.82 15.19 12.29
N GLY A 198 2.61 15.69 12.00
CA GLY A 198 2.31 17.12 11.93
C GLY A 198 2.71 17.83 10.63
N LEU A 199 3.45 17.17 9.74
CA LEU A 199 3.82 17.72 8.44
C LEU A 199 2.77 17.38 7.38
N ARG A 200 2.46 18.35 6.53
CA ARG A 200 1.35 18.28 5.58
C ARG A 200 1.83 18.00 4.17
N PHE A 201 1.38 16.87 3.63
CA PHE A 201 1.75 16.39 2.30
C PHE A 201 0.53 16.33 1.39
N ARG A 202 0.79 16.50 0.09
CA ARG A 202 -0.15 16.18 -0.98
C ARG A 202 0.44 15.18 -1.95
N VAL A 203 -0.43 14.35 -2.53
CA VAL A 203 -0.14 13.43 -3.63
C VAL A 203 -1.25 13.50 -4.70
N PRO A 204 -0.97 13.14 -5.96
CA PRO A 204 -1.97 13.19 -7.03
C PRO A 204 -3.23 12.36 -6.72
N ALA A 205 -4.37 12.78 -7.26
CA ALA A 205 -5.65 12.11 -7.15
C ALA A 205 -6.27 11.94 -8.57
N PRO A 206 -6.47 10.72 -9.08
CA PRO A 206 -6.05 9.47 -8.48
C PRO A 206 -4.51 9.35 -8.40
N PRO A 207 -4.00 8.52 -7.48
CA PRO A 207 -2.57 8.23 -7.41
C PRO A 207 -2.01 7.65 -8.71
N SER A 208 -0.87 8.18 -9.17
CA SER A 208 -0.17 7.70 -10.36
C SER A 208 0.79 6.54 -10.10
N GLN A 209 1.28 6.38 -8.87
CA GLN A 209 2.14 5.27 -8.43
C GLN A 209 1.63 4.63 -7.15
N LYS A 210 1.59 3.28 -7.11
CA LYS A 210 1.03 2.49 -6.00
C LYS A 210 -0.37 3.02 -5.60
N THR A 211 -0.49 3.53 -4.38
CA THR A 211 -1.64 4.19 -3.77
C THR A 211 -1.36 5.67 -3.49
N GLY A 212 -0.20 6.18 -3.88
CA GLY A 212 0.19 7.60 -3.84
C GLY A 212 1.34 7.91 -2.88
N ALA A 213 1.40 7.26 -1.72
CA ALA A 213 2.44 7.49 -0.72
C ALA A 213 2.97 6.17 -0.13
N TYR A 214 4.21 6.22 0.37
CA TYR A 214 4.91 5.10 0.99
C TYR A 214 4.79 5.22 2.52
N PHE A 215 3.66 4.77 3.08
CA PHE A 215 3.39 4.84 4.52
C PHE A 215 4.20 3.83 5.35
N ASP A 216 4.75 2.80 4.71
CA ASP A 216 5.74 1.88 5.28
C ASP A 216 7.03 2.59 5.72
N GLN A 217 7.39 3.69 5.06
CA GLN A 217 8.56 4.50 5.37
C GLN A 217 8.34 5.57 6.46
N ARG A 218 7.11 5.71 7.01
CA ARG A 218 6.77 6.77 8.01
C ARG A 218 7.76 6.83 9.17
N ASP A 219 7.94 5.70 9.85
CA ASP A 219 8.73 5.65 11.09
C ASP A 219 10.23 5.82 10.77
N ASN A 220 10.67 5.34 9.59
CA ASN A 220 12.03 5.55 9.09
C ASN A 220 12.30 7.03 8.80
N ARG A 221 11.34 7.76 8.21
CA ARG A 221 11.48 9.19 7.94
C ARG A 221 11.68 9.99 9.22
N ARG A 222 10.89 9.71 10.27
CA ARG A 222 11.08 10.32 11.59
C ARG A 222 12.45 10.00 12.18
N LEU A 223 12.81 8.71 12.21
CA LEU A 223 14.09 8.25 12.78
C LEU A 223 15.29 8.90 12.07
N ILE A 224 15.28 8.92 10.73
CA ILE A 224 16.39 9.50 9.95
C ILE A 224 16.50 11.00 10.18
N ALA A 225 15.38 11.72 10.28
CA ALA A 225 15.40 13.15 10.59
C ALA A 225 16.03 13.42 11.98
N GLU A 226 15.67 12.63 13.00
CA GLU A 226 16.26 12.74 14.34
C GLU A 226 17.77 12.46 14.33
N LEU A 227 18.19 11.42 13.61
CA LEU A 227 19.61 11.06 13.48
C LEU A 227 20.40 12.13 12.72
N ALA A 228 19.85 12.65 11.61
CA ALA A 228 20.47 13.70 10.83
C ALA A 228 20.64 14.99 11.64
N ALA A 229 19.63 15.38 12.42
CA ALA A 229 19.71 16.55 13.29
C ALA A 229 20.79 16.41 14.37
N ARG A 230 20.91 15.23 14.99
CA ARG A 230 21.97 14.95 15.97
C ARG A 230 23.36 14.93 15.34
N ARG A 231 23.47 14.38 14.12
CA ARG A 231 24.74 14.27 13.40
C ARG A 231 25.25 15.63 12.91
N GLY A 232 24.33 16.52 12.54
CA GLY A 232 24.61 17.81 11.91
C GLY A 232 25.15 17.67 10.47
N GLY A 233 25.04 18.75 9.69
CA GLY A 233 25.42 18.77 8.27
C GLY A 233 24.28 18.38 7.34
N ALA A 234 24.48 18.57 6.03
CA ALA A 234 23.42 18.40 5.03
C ALA A 234 23.05 16.92 4.81
N LEU A 235 21.78 16.67 4.48
CA LEU A 235 21.23 15.37 4.08
C LEU A 235 21.00 15.32 2.57
N LEU A 236 21.31 14.17 1.95
CA LEU A 236 20.94 13.85 0.56
C LEU A 236 19.89 12.73 0.55
N ASP A 237 18.78 12.94 -0.15
CA ASP A 237 17.67 12.00 -0.33
C ASP A 237 17.63 11.54 -1.80
N LEU A 238 18.13 10.34 -2.09
CA LEU A 238 18.20 9.76 -3.43
C LEU A 238 16.96 8.91 -3.72
N GLY A 239 16.17 9.31 -4.73
CA GLY A 239 14.85 8.75 -5.01
C GLY A 239 13.77 9.42 -4.16
N CYS A 240 13.83 10.75 -4.03
CA CYS A 240 13.08 11.46 -2.99
C CYS A 240 11.56 11.47 -3.19
N HIS A 241 11.04 11.12 -4.38
CA HIS A 241 9.62 11.12 -4.69
C HIS A 241 8.96 12.46 -4.28
N VAL A 242 7.90 12.44 -3.46
CA VAL A 242 7.22 13.64 -2.93
C VAL A 242 7.98 14.38 -1.81
N GLY A 243 9.27 14.07 -1.61
CA GLY A 243 10.17 14.75 -0.69
C GLY A 243 10.14 14.22 0.74
N GLY A 244 9.76 12.95 0.94
CA GLY A 244 9.50 12.39 2.27
C GLY A 244 10.65 12.57 3.26
N PHE A 245 11.84 12.02 2.97
CA PHE A 245 12.97 12.12 3.92
C PHE A 245 13.53 13.54 3.98
N ALA A 246 13.70 14.20 2.83
CA ALA A 246 14.20 15.57 2.75
C ALA A 246 13.36 16.57 3.57
N ILE A 247 12.03 16.51 3.48
CA ILE A 247 11.13 17.42 4.21
C ILE A 247 11.16 17.16 5.72
N HIS A 248 11.18 15.90 6.16
CA HIS A 248 11.30 15.58 7.59
C HIS A 248 12.64 16.04 8.16
N ALA A 249 13.75 15.86 7.43
CA ALA A 249 15.06 16.36 7.83
C ALA A 249 15.07 17.90 7.91
N ALA A 250 14.49 18.57 6.92
CA ALA A 250 14.36 20.03 6.89
C ALA A 250 13.52 20.57 8.05
N ALA A 251 12.44 19.90 8.42
CA ALA A 251 11.63 20.23 9.59
C ALA A 251 12.41 20.05 10.91
N ALA A 252 13.36 19.11 10.96
CA ALA A 252 14.30 18.94 12.07
C ALA A 252 15.47 19.94 12.04
N GLY A 253 15.47 20.92 11.13
CA GLY A 253 16.49 21.97 11.05
C GLY A 253 17.73 21.59 10.24
N VAL A 254 17.68 20.51 9.45
CA VAL A 254 18.79 20.06 8.60
C VAL A 254 18.62 20.57 7.17
N GLU A 255 19.69 21.08 6.55
CA GLU A 255 19.67 21.37 5.11
C GLU A 255 19.54 20.05 4.32
N ALA A 256 18.59 19.96 3.39
CA ALA A 256 18.33 18.73 2.66
C ALA A 256 18.30 18.95 1.14
N VAL A 257 18.95 18.05 0.40
CA VAL A 257 18.88 17.98 -1.06
C VAL A 257 18.11 16.72 -1.44
N GLY A 258 17.03 16.85 -2.18
CA GLY A 258 16.27 15.74 -2.75
C GLY A 258 16.59 15.54 -4.22
N LEU A 259 16.80 14.29 -4.64
CA LEU A 259 17.05 13.92 -6.02
C LEU A 259 16.01 12.92 -6.53
N ASP A 260 15.44 13.20 -7.70
CA ASP A 260 14.52 12.29 -8.39
C ASP A 260 14.63 12.48 -9.92
N GLN A 261 14.34 11.43 -10.68
CA GLN A 261 14.31 11.50 -12.15
C GLN A 261 13.06 12.22 -12.68
N SER A 262 11.97 12.19 -11.90
CA SER A 262 10.66 12.73 -12.26
C SER A 262 10.54 14.20 -11.90
N ALA A 263 10.51 15.06 -12.92
CA ALA A 263 10.26 16.49 -12.74
C ALA A 263 8.94 16.76 -11.99
N ALA A 264 7.88 16.01 -12.33
CA ALA A 264 6.58 16.14 -11.67
C ALA A 264 6.64 15.79 -10.17
N MET A 265 7.46 14.82 -9.76
CA MET A 265 7.65 14.50 -8.34
C MET A 265 8.45 15.58 -7.62
N LEU A 266 9.47 16.17 -8.27
CA LEU A 266 10.24 17.27 -7.70
C LEU A 266 9.41 18.54 -7.53
N GLU A 267 8.56 18.87 -8.49
CA GLU A 267 7.60 19.98 -8.38
C GLU A 267 6.64 19.77 -7.20
N LEU A 268 6.15 18.53 -7.04
CA LEU A 268 5.29 18.17 -5.92
C LEU A 268 6.04 18.20 -4.58
N ALA A 269 7.29 17.74 -4.54
CA ALA A 269 8.15 17.79 -3.37
C ALA A 269 8.44 19.24 -2.94
N ALA A 270 8.76 20.12 -3.90
CA ALA A 270 8.93 21.56 -3.65
C ALA A 270 7.65 22.18 -3.05
N ALA A 271 6.49 21.91 -3.65
CA ALA A 271 5.22 22.40 -3.13
C ALA A 271 4.88 21.83 -1.74
N ASN A 272 5.26 20.59 -1.43
CA ASN A 272 5.12 20.01 -0.09
C ASN A 272 6.06 20.68 0.92
N ALA A 273 7.28 21.02 0.52
CA ALA A 273 8.24 21.75 1.36
C ALA A 273 7.71 23.14 1.73
N GLU A 274 7.09 23.84 0.78
CA GLU A 274 6.40 25.12 1.02
C GLU A 274 5.24 24.94 2.00
N ARG A 275 4.38 23.93 1.80
CA ARG A 275 3.25 23.63 2.71
C ARG A 275 3.67 23.31 4.12
N CYS A 276 4.86 22.73 4.28
CA CYS A 276 5.49 22.39 5.56
C CYS A 276 6.32 23.54 6.14
N GLY A 277 6.49 24.66 5.42
CA GLY A 277 7.26 25.82 5.89
C GLY A 277 8.78 25.60 5.90
N VAL A 278 9.29 24.63 5.13
CA VAL A 278 10.71 24.22 5.14
C VAL A 278 11.41 24.45 3.79
N ALA A 279 10.74 25.10 2.84
CA ALA A 279 11.27 25.35 1.49
C ALA A 279 12.64 26.05 1.49
N SER A 280 12.94 26.92 2.45
CA SER A 280 14.24 27.60 2.56
C SER A 280 15.40 26.70 2.95
N ARG A 281 15.13 25.46 3.37
CA ARG A 281 16.11 24.45 3.78
C ARG A 281 16.19 23.27 2.80
N THR A 282 15.40 23.29 1.73
CA THR A 282 15.38 22.21 0.74
C THR A 282 15.90 22.67 -0.60
N THR A 283 16.55 21.77 -1.32
CA THR A 283 16.95 21.94 -2.72
C THR A 283 16.57 20.67 -3.48
N TRP A 284 16.07 20.83 -4.71
CA TRP A 284 15.52 19.74 -5.50
C TRP A 284 16.31 19.62 -6.80
N VAL A 285 16.89 18.44 -7.02
CA VAL A 285 17.77 18.16 -8.16
C VAL A 285 17.14 17.09 -9.02
N ARG A 286 17.04 17.35 -10.32
CA ARG A 286 16.60 16.34 -11.29
C ARG A 286 17.79 15.50 -11.72
N GLY A 287 17.73 14.19 -11.49
CA GLY A 287 18.80 13.28 -11.86
C GLY A 287 18.37 11.83 -11.79
N ASP A 288 19.10 10.97 -12.51
CA ASP A 288 19.01 9.53 -12.35
C ASP A 288 20.01 9.08 -11.29
N LEU A 289 19.55 8.40 -10.23
CA LEU A 289 20.40 7.93 -9.15
C LEU A 289 21.42 6.87 -9.62
N PHE A 290 21.19 6.23 -10.76
CA PHE A 290 22.13 5.29 -11.41
C PHE A 290 22.97 5.95 -12.50
N GLY A 291 22.68 7.22 -12.83
CA GLY A 291 23.40 8.02 -13.81
C GLY A 291 24.50 8.89 -13.20
N PRO A 292 25.19 9.69 -14.03
CA PRO A 292 26.13 10.69 -13.52
C PRO A 292 25.39 11.78 -12.73
N LEU A 293 25.91 12.11 -11.55
CA LEU A 293 25.33 13.06 -10.61
C LEU A 293 26.08 14.40 -10.67
N ASP A 294 25.93 15.10 -11.80
CA ASP A 294 26.70 16.31 -12.14
C ASP A 294 25.91 17.61 -11.88
N ASP A 295 25.45 17.80 -10.64
CA ASP A 295 24.76 19.05 -10.23
C ASP A 295 25.59 19.77 -9.13
N PRO A 296 25.79 21.10 -9.22
CA PRO A 296 26.53 21.86 -8.21
C PRO A 296 25.98 21.72 -6.78
N ALA A 297 24.68 21.47 -6.61
CA ALA A 297 24.09 21.21 -5.30
C ALA A 297 24.58 19.89 -4.67
N LEU A 298 25.11 18.98 -5.50
CA LEU A 298 25.69 17.70 -5.10
C LEU A 298 27.21 17.77 -4.93
N ASP A 299 27.88 18.83 -5.40
CA ASP A 299 29.35 19.02 -5.30
C ASP A 299 29.78 19.46 -3.90
N ARG A 300 29.43 18.65 -2.90
CA ARG A 300 29.75 18.84 -1.49
C ARG A 300 29.68 17.53 -0.73
N ARG A 301 30.16 17.53 0.53
CA ARG A 301 29.97 16.41 1.44
C ARG A 301 28.61 16.49 2.12
N PHE A 302 27.92 15.35 2.17
CA PHE A 302 26.71 15.13 2.95
C PHE A 302 27.04 14.33 4.21
N ALA A 303 26.42 14.69 5.33
CA ALA A 303 26.60 13.98 6.59
C ALA A 303 25.70 12.75 6.68
N THR A 304 24.55 12.78 5.99
CA THR A 304 23.59 11.68 5.91
C THR A 304 23.17 11.51 4.45
N ILE A 305 23.13 10.27 3.97
CA ILE A 305 22.65 9.93 2.62
C ILE A 305 21.58 8.85 2.78
N VAL A 306 20.38 9.13 2.28
CA VAL A 306 19.28 8.16 2.18
C VAL A 306 19.24 7.66 0.74
N VAL A 307 19.15 6.34 0.59
CA VAL A 307 19.08 5.67 -0.72
C VAL A 307 17.82 4.83 -0.74
N ASP A 308 16.74 5.37 -1.33
CA ASP A 308 15.44 4.69 -1.45
C ASP A 308 15.02 4.56 -2.93
N PRO A 309 15.74 3.73 -3.71
CA PRO A 309 15.52 3.62 -5.14
C PRO A 309 14.21 2.89 -5.45
N PRO A 310 13.63 3.08 -6.65
CA PRO A 310 12.55 2.23 -7.11
C PRO A 310 13.02 0.77 -7.19
N LYS A 311 12.08 -0.19 -7.29
CA LYS A 311 12.39 -1.63 -7.34
C LYS A 311 13.39 -1.94 -8.47
N ILE A 312 14.61 -2.31 -8.11
CA ILE A 312 15.74 -2.55 -9.04
C ILE A 312 15.69 -3.97 -9.65
N ALA A 313 15.12 -4.93 -8.94
CA ALA A 313 15.04 -6.32 -9.39
C ALA A 313 13.63 -6.69 -9.88
N SER A 314 13.53 -7.13 -11.13
CA SER A 314 12.37 -7.88 -11.62
C SER A 314 12.48 -9.32 -11.12
N SER A 315 11.64 -9.68 -10.15
CA SER A 315 11.39 -11.07 -9.75
C SER A 315 10.60 -11.82 -10.82
#